data_AF-A0A146KCJ1-F1
#
_entry.id   AF-A0A146KCJ1-F1
#
_cell.length_a   1.000
_cell.length_b   1.000
_cell.length_c   1.000
_cell.angle_alpha   90.00
_cell.angle_beta   90.00
_cell.angle_gamma   90.00
#
_symmetry.space_group_name_H-M   'P 1'
#
loop_
_entity.id
_entity.type
_entity.pdbx_description
1 polymer ?
#
loop_
_entity_poly.entity_id
_entity_poly.type
_entity_poly.pdbx_seq_one_letter_code
_entity_poly.pdbx_strand_id
1 'polypeptide(L)'
;ADEEAIYKVIQGKIQQIEQDIEKFIYVEIPQRAMEFDHIIKTSPLLQPTYLEKLEQSYQEMFNLDHFSMDDVITKFSTSDQSIFDLEEFIRSQLICVKELCENLKKWFYSVNAVGENIQKNTEELEQVISSLEEGMKQVFEQLLYFHNTRGKLFVKLQKRKLFDLAKTLGQFDLSQLNVIKTGFTDIYNNMIVAYDATVKSYEVLKIQIKE
;
A
#
# COMPACT_ATOMS: atom_id res chain seq x y z
N ALA A 1 12.09 -36.17 -34.12
CA ALA A 1 13.25 -35.86 -33.27
C ALA A 1 13.10 -34.49 -32.60
N ASP A 2 12.65 -33.45 -33.32
CA ASP A 2 12.45 -32.11 -32.74
C ASP A 2 11.21 -31.99 -31.83
N GLU A 3 10.08 -32.59 -32.20
CA GLU A 3 8.83 -32.47 -31.41
C GLU A 3 8.94 -33.08 -30.00
N GLU A 4 9.61 -34.22 -29.86
CA GLU A 4 9.78 -34.89 -28.56
C GLU A 4 10.70 -34.11 -27.63
N ALA A 5 11.72 -33.44 -28.18
CA ALA A 5 12.58 -32.51 -27.44
C ALA A 5 11.81 -31.24 -27.02
N ILE A 6 11.00 -30.69 -27.92
CA ILE A 6 10.13 -29.53 -27.64
C ILE A 6 9.13 -29.88 -26.52
N TYR A 7 8.48 -31.04 -26.61
CA TYR A 7 7.50 -31.49 -25.63
C TYR A 7 8.13 -31.66 -24.23
N LYS A 8 9.33 -32.22 -24.17
CA LYS A 8 10.07 -32.41 -22.92
C LYS A 8 10.51 -31.08 -22.29
N VAL A 9 10.89 -30.09 -23.10
CA VAL A 9 11.19 -28.73 -22.63
C VAL A 9 9.95 -28.03 -22.10
N ILE A 10 8.81 -28.19 -22.79
CA ILE A 10 7.52 -27.62 -22.36
C ILE A 10 7.09 -28.24 -21.03
N GLN A 11 7.13 -29.56 -20.88
CA GLN A 11 6.79 -30.22 -19.63
C GLN A 11 7.71 -29.82 -18.47
N GLY A 12 9.02 -29.70 -18.71
CA GLY A 12 9.95 -29.22 -17.70
C GLY A 12 9.63 -27.79 -17.22
N LYS A 13 9.23 -26.90 -18.15
CA LYS A 13 8.79 -25.55 -17.79
C LYS A 13 7.48 -25.53 -17.02
N ILE A 14 6.52 -26.40 -17.37
CA ILE A 14 5.24 -26.51 -16.65
C ILE A 14 5.50 -26.95 -15.20
N GLN A 15 6.32 -27.98 -14.99
CA GLN A 15 6.67 -28.44 -13.63
C GLN A 15 7.39 -27.36 -12.81
N GLN A 16 8.30 -26.60 -13.45
CA GLN A 16 8.97 -25.48 -12.78
C GLN A 16 7.95 -24.40 -12.37
N ILE A 17 7.03 -24.05 -13.27
CA ILE A 17 5.96 -23.08 -12.99
C ILE A 17 5.10 -23.57 -11.82
N GLU A 18 4.69 -24.83 -11.80
CA GLU A 18 3.91 -25.40 -10.69
C GLU A 18 4.65 -25.32 -9.34
N GLN A 19 5.94 -25.61 -9.31
CA GLN A 19 6.77 -25.52 -8.09
C GLN A 19 6.93 -24.08 -7.62
N ASP A 20 7.19 -23.15 -8.55
CA ASP A 20 7.34 -21.73 -8.24
C ASP A 20 6.03 -21.15 -7.70
N ILE A 21 4.89 -21.61 -8.23
CA ILE A 21 3.55 -21.26 -7.76
C ILE A 21 3.29 -21.79 -6.35
N GLU A 22 3.55 -23.07 -6.09
CA GLU A 22 3.35 -23.64 -4.75
C GLU A 22 4.21 -22.90 -3.72
N LYS A 23 5.46 -22.61 -4.06
CA LYS A 23 6.36 -21.83 -3.20
C LYS A 23 5.81 -20.42 -2.97
N PHE A 24 5.36 -19.74 -4.02
CA PHE A 24 4.80 -18.40 -3.91
C PHE A 24 3.58 -18.37 -2.98
N ILE A 25 2.64 -19.30 -3.17
CA ILE A 25 1.38 -19.35 -2.43
C ILE A 25 1.58 -19.79 -0.97
N TYR A 26 2.37 -20.83 -0.71
CA TYR A 26 2.48 -21.41 0.63
C TYR A 26 3.65 -20.87 1.47
N VAL A 27 4.58 -20.13 0.87
CA VAL A 27 5.74 -19.58 1.57
C VAL A 27 5.80 -18.07 1.46
N GLU A 28 5.83 -17.53 0.23
CA GLU A 28 6.14 -16.11 0.02
C GLU A 28 4.98 -15.19 0.43
N ILE A 29 3.75 -15.44 -0.02
CA ILE A 29 2.60 -14.60 0.36
C ILE A 29 2.33 -14.62 1.88
N PRO A 30 2.28 -15.78 2.57
CA PRO A 30 2.09 -15.81 4.03
C PRO A 30 3.21 -15.07 4.78
N GLN A 31 4.46 -15.23 4.35
CA GLN A 31 5.58 -14.52 4.94
C GLN A 31 5.40 -13.00 4.79
N ARG A 32 5.03 -12.52 3.60
CA ARG A 32 4.76 -11.11 3.35
C ARG A 32 3.58 -10.59 4.16
N ALA A 33 2.51 -11.38 4.31
CA ALA A 33 1.38 -11.01 5.15
C ALA A 33 1.81 -10.83 6.62
N MET A 34 2.63 -11.75 7.16
CA MET A 34 3.19 -11.62 8.51
C MET A 34 4.12 -10.40 8.66
N GLU A 35 4.97 -10.14 7.66
CA GLU A 35 5.84 -8.96 7.64
C GLU A 35 5.01 -7.68 7.69
N PHE A 36 3.97 -7.57 6.86
CA PHE A 36 3.08 -6.41 6.88
C PHE A 36 2.26 -6.30 8.17
N ASP A 37 1.78 -7.41 8.75
CA ASP A 37 1.12 -7.43 10.06
C ASP A 37 2.01 -6.82 11.14
N HIS A 38 3.26 -7.29 11.17
CA HIS A 38 4.26 -6.83 12.10
C HIS A 38 4.52 -5.33 11.90
N ILE A 39 4.71 -4.90 10.66
CA ILE A 39 4.94 -3.50 10.31
C ILE A 39 3.79 -2.60 10.79
N ILE A 40 2.54 -2.97 10.57
CA ILE A 40 1.38 -2.16 10.99
C ILE A 40 1.29 -2.06 12.51
N LYS A 41 1.58 -3.15 13.22
CA LYS A 41 1.52 -3.20 14.68
C LYS A 41 2.70 -2.51 15.37
N THR A 42 3.85 -2.44 14.71
CA THR A 42 5.10 -1.99 15.36
C THR A 42 5.67 -0.68 14.81
N SER A 43 5.34 -0.30 13.57
CA SER A 43 5.86 0.93 12.97
C SER A 43 5.37 2.14 13.77
N PRO A 44 6.27 2.95 14.35
CA PRO A 44 5.90 4.11 15.14
C PRO A 44 5.08 5.13 14.33
N LEU A 45 5.37 5.24 13.03
CA LEU A 45 4.73 6.17 12.10
C LEU A 45 3.26 5.79 11.82
N LEU A 46 2.91 4.52 12.03
CA LEU A 46 1.54 4.01 11.89
C LEU A 46 0.80 3.94 13.24
N GLN A 47 1.43 4.27 14.36
CA GLN A 47 0.73 4.25 15.65
C GLN A 47 -0.11 5.52 15.85
N PRO A 48 -1.18 5.49 16.66
CA PRO A 48 -1.96 6.69 17.01
C PRO A 48 -1.09 7.80 17.62
N THR A 49 -0.11 7.40 18.43
CA THR A 49 0.83 8.30 19.13
C THR A 49 1.65 9.18 18.19
N TYR A 50 1.84 8.80 16.93
CA TYR A 50 2.50 9.64 15.94
C TYR A 50 1.72 10.94 15.68
N LEU A 51 0.42 10.82 15.37
CA LEU A 51 -0.43 11.96 15.07
C LEU A 51 -0.68 12.81 16.32
N GLU A 52 -0.79 12.18 17.49
CA GLU A 52 -0.91 12.89 18.78
C GLU A 52 0.30 13.79 19.06
N LYS A 53 1.52 13.28 18.80
CA LYS A 53 2.76 14.07 18.96
C LYS A 53 2.83 15.23 17.96
N LEU A 54 2.43 14.98 16.71
CA LEU A 54 2.38 16.02 15.69
C LEU A 54 1.35 17.11 16.05
N GLU A 55 0.18 16.70 16.55
CA GLU A 55 -0.85 17.62 17.03
C GLU A 55 -0.34 18.46 18.21
N GLN A 56 0.32 17.84 19.18
CA GLN A 56 0.92 18.54 20.31
C GLN A 56 1.96 19.57 19.84
N SER A 57 2.83 19.20 18.89
CA SER A 57 3.80 20.11 18.28
C SER A 57 3.12 21.33 17.63
N TYR A 58 2.00 21.13 16.93
CA TYR A 58 1.21 22.23 16.38
C TYR A 58 0.54 23.08 17.47
N GLN A 59 0.00 22.48 18.53
CA GLN A 59 -0.59 23.23 19.65
C GLN A 59 0.45 24.11 20.35
N GLU A 60 1.65 23.59 20.58
CA GLU A 60 2.78 24.34 21.14
C GLU A 60 3.22 25.47 20.20
N MET A 61 3.25 25.22 18.89
CA MET A 61 3.55 26.24 17.87
C MET A 61 2.51 27.37 17.85
N PHE A 62 1.24 27.06 18.10
CA PHE A 62 0.14 28.03 18.10
C PHE A 62 0.00 28.82 19.41
N ASN A 63 0.85 28.58 20.40
CA ASN A 63 0.92 29.40 21.60
C ASN A 63 1.57 30.76 21.26
N LEU A 64 0.73 31.69 20.78
CA LEU A 64 1.13 33.01 20.28
C LEU A 64 1.75 33.93 21.34
N ASP A 65 1.61 33.60 22.63
CA ASP A 65 2.31 34.33 23.69
C ASP A 65 3.85 34.15 23.60
N HIS A 66 4.32 33.18 22.82
CA HIS A 66 5.72 32.79 22.70
C HIS A 66 6.27 32.85 21.27
N PHE A 67 5.41 32.94 20.23
CA PHE A 67 5.84 32.90 18.82
C PHE A 67 5.18 33.98 17.97
N SER A 68 5.98 34.62 17.13
CA SER A 68 5.48 35.51 16.07
C SER A 68 4.94 34.68 14.89
N MET A 69 4.13 35.29 14.02
CA MET A 69 3.68 34.62 12.79
C MET A 69 4.83 34.23 11.85
N ASP A 70 5.95 34.96 11.88
CA ASP A 70 7.13 34.60 11.08
C ASP A 70 7.84 33.36 11.63
N ASP A 71 7.81 33.15 12.95
CA ASP A 71 8.30 31.91 13.58
C ASP A 71 7.42 30.72 13.20
N VAL A 72 6.09 30.90 13.22
CA VAL A 72 5.13 29.88 12.78
C VAL A 72 5.35 29.51 11.31
N ILE A 73 5.52 30.50 10.43
CA ILE A 73 5.83 30.26 9.01
C ILE A 73 7.14 29.50 8.85
N THR A 74 8.17 29.86 9.61
CA THR A 74 9.47 29.19 9.57
C THR A 74 9.35 27.73 10.00
N LYS A 75 8.60 27.45 11.07
CA LYS A 75 8.37 26.08 11.53
C LYS A 75 7.57 25.24 10.54
N PHE A 76 6.62 25.82 9.80
CA PHE A 76 5.91 25.09 8.74
C PHE A 76 6.72 24.88 7.45
N SER A 77 7.72 25.74 7.20
CA SER A 77 8.57 25.66 6.00
C SER A 77 9.58 24.51 6.10
N THR A 78 10.10 24.28 7.30
CA THR A 78 10.74 23.03 7.68
C THR A 78 9.64 22.01 7.94
N SER A 79 9.10 21.42 6.87
CA SER A 79 8.19 20.28 6.99
C SER A 79 8.75 19.30 8.02
N ASP A 80 7.93 18.86 8.97
CA ASP A 80 8.35 17.90 9.99
C ASP A 80 8.95 16.67 9.29
N GLN A 81 10.18 16.31 9.66
CA GLN A 81 10.90 15.21 9.03
C GLN A 81 10.08 13.92 9.09
N SER A 82 9.30 13.74 10.15
CA SER A 82 8.45 12.57 10.33
C SER A 82 7.36 12.41 9.27
N ILE A 83 6.92 13.52 8.64
CA ILE A 83 5.95 13.50 7.56
C ILE A 83 6.58 12.90 6.30
N PHE A 84 7.82 13.30 5.99
CA PHE A 84 8.57 12.71 4.89
C PHE A 84 8.89 11.24 5.15
N ASP A 85 9.30 10.91 6.38
CA ASP A 85 9.59 9.54 6.77
C ASP A 85 8.36 8.63 6.60
N LEU A 86 7.17 9.11 6.99
CA LEU A 86 5.91 8.39 6.77
C LEU A 86 5.60 8.21 5.28
N GLU A 87 5.79 9.25 4.47
CA GLU A 87 5.56 9.17 3.03
C GLU A 87 6.52 8.17 2.36
N GLU A 88 7.83 8.27 2.63
CA GLU A 88 8.84 7.38 2.06
C GLU A 88 8.55 5.93 2.44
N PHE A 89 8.23 5.71 3.71
CA PHE A 89 7.82 4.41 4.23
C PHE A 89 6.58 3.88 3.50
N ILE A 90 5.51 4.66 3.36
CA ILE A 90 4.31 4.21 2.64
C ILE A 90 4.64 3.89 1.18
N ARG A 91 5.39 4.74 0.49
CA ARG A 91 5.81 4.50 -0.89
C ARG A 91 6.59 3.20 -1.03
N SER A 92 7.53 2.92 -0.13
CA SER A 92 8.32 1.69 -0.18
C SER A 92 7.43 0.45 0.01
N GLN A 93 6.48 0.50 0.94
CA GLN A 93 5.57 -0.62 1.18
C GLN A 93 4.59 -0.84 0.01
N LEU A 94 4.07 0.23 -0.61
CA LEU A 94 3.20 0.12 -1.78
C LEU A 94 3.91 -0.53 -2.97
N ILE A 95 5.23 -0.32 -3.13
CA ILE A 95 6.02 -1.03 -4.16
C ILE A 95 6.02 -2.54 -3.89
N CYS A 96 6.22 -2.97 -2.64
CA CYS A 96 6.18 -4.39 -2.27
C CYS A 96 4.80 -5.01 -2.51
N VAL A 97 3.71 -4.30 -2.19
CA VAL A 97 2.34 -4.76 -2.46
C VAL A 97 2.11 -4.90 -3.97
N LYS A 98 2.61 -3.94 -4.77
CA LYS A 98 2.51 -3.98 -6.22
C LYS A 98 3.24 -5.18 -6.83
N GLU A 99 4.46 -5.47 -6.38
CA GLU A 99 5.21 -6.65 -6.84
C GLU A 99 4.46 -7.96 -6.56
N LEU A 100 3.82 -8.05 -5.39
CA LEU A 100 2.97 -9.19 -5.04
C LEU A 100 1.75 -9.29 -5.95
N CYS A 101 1.06 -8.17 -6.23
CA CYS A 101 -0.07 -8.14 -7.16
C CYS A 101 0.34 -8.59 -8.57
N GLU A 102 1.50 -8.14 -9.05
CA GLU A 102 2.03 -8.56 -10.36
C GLU A 102 2.33 -10.05 -10.41
N ASN A 103 2.88 -10.62 -9.34
CA ASN A 103 3.15 -12.06 -9.27
C ASN A 103 1.86 -12.89 -9.18
N LEU A 104 0.86 -12.43 -8.43
CA LEU A 104 -0.48 -13.02 -8.40
C LEU A 104 -1.16 -12.99 -9.79
N LYS A 105 -1.03 -11.88 -10.53
CA LYS A 105 -1.53 -11.79 -11.91
C LYS A 105 -0.82 -12.75 -12.85
N LYS A 106 0.52 -12.86 -12.78
CA LYS A 106 1.27 -13.82 -13.60
C LYS A 106 0.80 -15.25 -13.35
N TRP A 107 0.55 -15.60 -12.09
CA TRP A 107 -0.04 -16.88 -11.73
C TRP A 107 -1.42 -17.08 -12.38
N PHE A 108 -2.33 -16.13 -12.16
CA PHE A 108 -3.68 -16.16 -12.70
C PHE A 108 -3.70 -16.36 -14.22
N TYR A 109 -2.87 -15.61 -14.97
CA TYR A 109 -2.79 -15.76 -16.42
C TYR A 109 -2.20 -17.09 -16.86
N SER A 110 -1.23 -17.63 -16.12
CA SER A 110 -0.63 -18.93 -16.42
C SER A 110 -1.63 -20.06 -16.24
N VAL A 111 -2.49 -19.96 -15.22
CA VAL A 111 -3.55 -20.93 -14.92
C VAL A 111 -4.68 -20.86 -15.94
N ASN A 112 -5.16 -19.66 -16.30
CA ASN A 112 -6.24 -19.49 -17.26
C ASN A 112 -5.88 -19.95 -18.68
N ALA A 113 -4.59 -20.02 -19.01
CA ALA A 113 -4.13 -20.59 -20.28
C ALA A 113 -4.32 -22.12 -20.37
N VAL A 114 -4.57 -22.80 -19.24
CA VAL A 114 -4.57 -24.28 -19.15
C VAL A 114 -5.98 -24.90 -19.17
N GLY A 115 -7.07 -24.14 -18.94
CA GLY A 115 -8.43 -24.71 -19.05
C GLY A 115 -9.62 -23.76 -18.88
N GLU A 116 -10.68 -23.97 -19.67
CA GLU A 116 -11.92 -23.15 -19.71
C GLU A 116 -12.77 -23.22 -18.42
N ASN A 117 -12.68 -24.29 -17.63
CA ASN A 117 -13.46 -24.47 -16.39
C ASN A 117 -12.90 -23.71 -15.17
N ILE A 118 -11.77 -23.01 -15.33
CA ILE A 118 -11.05 -22.35 -14.24
C ILE A 118 -11.53 -20.92 -13.99
N GLN A 119 -12.16 -20.29 -15.00
CA GLN A 119 -12.59 -18.88 -14.93
C GLN A 119 -13.47 -18.59 -13.70
N LYS A 120 -14.45 -19.45 -13.37
CA LYS A 120 -15.35 -19.23 -12.23
C LYS A 120 -14.68 -19.22 -10.86
N ASN A 121 -13.58 -19.95 -10.70
CA ASN A 121 -12.88 -20.08 -9.41
C ASN A 121 -11.83 -18.99 -9.19
N THR A 122 -11.64 -18.11 -10.17
CA THR A 122 -10.59 -17.08 -10.15
C THR A 122 -11.14 -15.65 -10.25
N GLU A 123 -12.45 -15.48 -10.43
CA GLU A 123 -13.15 -14.17 -10.38
C GLU A 123 -12.93 -13.44 -9.05
N GLU A 124 -13.00 -14.16 -7.92
CA GLU A 124 -12.77 -13.58 -6.59
C GLU A 124 -11.35 -13.03 -6.46
N LEU A 125 -10.35 -13.78 -6.94
CA LEU A 125 -8.97 -13.31 -6.93
C LEU A 125 -8.78 -12.09 -7.83
N GLU A 126 -9.36 -12.09 -9.03
CA GLU A 126 -9.27 -10.96 -9.96
C GLU A 126 -9.89 -9.68 -9.35
N GLN A 127 -11.04 -9.81 -8.68
CA GLN A 127 -11.70 -8.70 -7.97
C GLN A 127 -10.84 -8.17 -6.82
N VAL A 128 -10.21 -9.05 -6.05
CA VAL A 128 -9.37 -8.64 -4.92
C VAL A 128 -8.08 -7.96 -5.40
N ILE A 129 -7.43 -8.51 -6.44
CA ILE A 129 -6.25 -7.86 -7.06
C ILE A 129 -6.61 -6.48 -7.59
N SER A 130 -7.76 -6.34 -8.27
CA SER A 130 -8.22 -5.05 -8.78
C SER A 130 -8.47 -4.05 -7.65
N SER A 131 -9.02 -4.52 -6.53
CA SER A 131 -9.27 -3.71 -5.33
C SER A 131 -7.96 -3.26 -4.65
N LEU A 132 -6.93 -4.10 -4.65
CA LEU A 132 -5.58 -3.73 -4.19
C LEU A 132 -4.98 -2.64 -5.06
N GLU A 133 -5.04 -2.78 -6.39
CA GLU A 133 -4.51 -1.78 -7.31
C GLU A 133 -5.20 -0.43 -7.20
N GLU A 134 -6.53 -0.43 -7.12
CA GLU A 134 -7.30 0.79 -6.92
C GLU A 134 -7.00 1.43 -5.57
N GLY A 135 -6.89 0.64 -4.49
CA GLY A 135 -6.48 1.13 -3.18
C GLY A 135 -5.09 1.79 -3.20
N MET A 136 -4.10 1.13 -3.82
CA MET A 136 -2.75 1.69 -3.99
C MET A 136 -2.79 3.03 -4.75
N LYS A 137 -3.54 3.09 -5.86
CA LYS A 137 -3.71 4.30 -6.64
C LYS A 137 -4.34 5.43 -5.82
N GLN A 138 -5.37 5.13 -5.05
CA GLN A 138 -6.03 6.11 -4.17
C GLN A 138 -5.04 6.68 -3.13
N VAL A 139 -4.21 5.85 -2.50
CA VAL A 139 -3.19 6.34 -1.55
C VAL A 139 -2.17 7.25 -2.23
N PHE A 140 -1.72 6.91 -3.45
CA PHE A 140 -0.85 7.80 -4.23
C PHE A 140 -1.51 9.13 -4.60
N GLU A 141 -2.80 9.10 -4.96
CA GLU A 141 -3.57 10.31 -5.24
C GLU A 141 -3.72 11.18 -3.99
N GLN A 142 -3.93 10.58 -2.81
CA GLN A 142 -3.97 11.31 -1.53
C GLN A 142 -2.62 11.94 -1.19
N LEU A 143 -1.50 11.25 -1.42
CA LEU A 143 -0.15 11.82 -1.24
C LEU A 143 0.09 13.03 -2.16
N LEU A 144 -0.32 12.94 -3.43
CA LEU A 144 -0.24 14.07 -4.36
C LEU A 144 -1.15 15.22 -3.95
N TYR A 145 -2.37 14.92 -3.49
CA TYR A 145 -3.31 15.90 -3.01
C TYR A 145 -2.78 16.64 -1.78
N PHE A 146 -2.16 15.92 -0.84
CA PHE A 146 -1.50 16.46 0.33
C PHE A 146 -0.47 17.52 -0.06
N HIS A 147 0.52 17.18 -0.88
CA HIS A 147 1.57 18.12 -1.29
C HIS A 147 1.03 19.35 -2.01
N ASN A 148 0.12 19.15 -2.96
CA ASN A 148 -0.44 20.24 -3.75
C ASN A 148 -1.25 21.22 -2.89
N THR A 149 -2.08 20.69 -2.00
CA THR A 149 -2.97 21.51 -1.18
C THR A 149 -2.21 22.16 -0.02
N ARG A 150 -1.34 21.41 0.65
CA ARG A 150 -0.44 21.95 1.68
C ARG A 150 0.40 23.10 1.13
N GLY A 151 1.02 22.92 -0.03
CA GLY A 151 1.81 23.97 -0.68
C GLY A 151 0.99 25.24 -0.97
N LYS A 152 -0.24 25.10 -1.47
CA LYS A 152 -1.14 26.24 -1.70
C LYS A 152 -1.52 26.96 -0.40
N LEU A 153 -1.84 26.20 0.66
CA LEU A 153 -2.17 26.74 1.97
C LEU A 153 -0.96 27.46 2.59
N PHE A 154 0.22 26.87 2.49
CA PHE A 154 1.47 27.45 2.99
C PHE A 154 1.82 28.77 2.28
N VAL A 155 1.69 28.83 0.95
CA VAL A 155 1.89 30.09 0.20
C VAL A 155 0.88 31.17 0.63
N LYS A 156 -0.38 30.80 0.88
CA LYS A 156 -1.38 31.74 1.40
C LYS A 156 -1.01 32.24 2.80
N LEU A 157 -0.52 31.34 3.67
CA LEU A 157 -0.04 31.68 4.99
C LEU A 157 1.12 32.67 4.93
N GLN A 158 2.14 32.42 4.09
CA GLN A 158 3.27 33.33 3.89
C GLN A 158 2.84 34.74 3.44
N LYS A 159 1.86 34.82 2.54
CA LYS A 159 1.40 36.10 1.99
C LYS A 159 0.53 36.90 2.96
N ARG A 160 -0.34 36.21 3.71
CA ARG A 160 -1.39 36.88 4.50
C ARG A 160 -1.08 36.93 6.00
N LYS A 161 -0.19 36.06 6.47
CA LYS A 161 0.22 35.94 7.88
C LYS A 161 -0.95 35.87 8.86
N LEU A 162 -2.03 35.18 8.44
CA LEU A 162 -3.23 35.00 9.27
C LEU A 162 -3.09 33.74 10.11
N PHE A 163 -3.38 33.85 11.40
CA PHE A 163 -3.32 32.74 12.34
C PHE A 163 -4.30 31.60 11.98
N ASP A 164 -5.50 31.95 11.51
CA ASP A 164 -6.49 30.94 11.09
C ASP A 164 -6.00 30.09 9.91
N LEU A 165 -5.16 30.66 9.03
CA LEU A 165 -4.53 29.89 7.95
C LEU A 165 -3.47 28.92 8.49
N ALA A 166 -2.74 29.31 9.54
CA ALA A 166 -1.77 28.43 10.19
C ALA A 166 -2.47 27.24 10.88
N LYS A 167 -3.58 27.51 11.61
CA LYS A 167 -4.43 26.47 12.18
C LYS A 167 -5.00 25.53 11.11
N THR A 168 -5.51 26.09 10.02
CA THR A 168 -6.04 25.32 8.89
C THR A 168 -4.96 24.42 8.29
N LEU A 169 -3.73 24.91 8.14
CA LEU A 169 -2.61 24.13 7.63
C LEU A 169 -2.26 22.95 8.56
N GLY A 170 -2.16 23.18 9.87
CA GLY A 170 -1.90 22.11 10.84
C GLY A 170 -3.01 21.06 10.89
N GLN A 171 -4.28 21.50 10.87
CA GLN A 171 -5.43 20.60 10.80
C GLN A 171 -5.48 19.79 9.51
N PHE A 172 -5.14 20.43 8.38
CA PHE A 172 -5.02 19.77 7.09
C PHE A 172 -3.96 18.67 7.14
N ASP A 173 -2.78 18.97 7.70
CA ASP A 173 -1.70 18.00 7.82
C ASP A 173 -2.14 16.79 8.66
N LEU A 174 -2.72 17.00 9.85
CA LEU A 174 -3.21 15.91 10.70
C LEU A 174 -4.28 15.05 10.01
N SER A 175 -5.28 15.70 9.41
CA SER A 175 -6.38 15.02 8.76
C SER A 175 -5.90 14.17 7.58
N GLN A 176 -5.07 14.74 6.70
CA GLN A 176 -4.62 14.03 5.50
C GLN A 176 -3.64 12.91 5.82
N LEU A 177 -2.74 13.09 6.78
CA LEU A 177 -1.85 12.02 7.21
C LEU A 177 -2.64 10.85 7.81
N ASN A 178 -3.72 11.13 8.55
CA ASN A 178 -4.61 10.08 9.03
C ASN A 178 -5.34 9.33 7.90
N VAL A 179 -5.80 10.05 6.87
CA VAL A 179 -6.44 9.43 5.69
C VAL A 179 -5.44 8.53 4.96
N ILE A 180 -4.23 9.02 4.69
CA ILE A 180 -3.16 8.27 4.03
C ILE A 180 -2.79 7.00 4.83
N LYS A 181 -2.62 7.14 6.15
CA LYS A 181 -2.34 6.02 7.06
C LYS A 181 -3.46 4.97 7.08
N THR A 182 -4.71 5.43 7.14
CA THR A 182 -5.89 4.52 7.14
C THR A 182 -5.98 3.78 5.81
N GLY A 183 -5.86 4.50 4.68
CA GLY A 183 -5.87 3.88 3.36
C GLY A 183 -4.74 2.86 3.17
N PHE A 184 -3.55 3.12 3.72
CA PHE A 184 -2.47 2.14 3.72
C PHE A 184 -2.84 0.87 4.53
N THR A 185 -3.48 1.04 5.68
CA THR A 185 -3.94 -0.09 6.52
C THR A 185 -5.01 -0.91 5.81
N ASP A 186 -5.91 -0.26 5.06
CA ASP A 186 -6.95 -0.92 4.28
C ASP A 186 -6.37 -1.75 3.12
N ILE A 187 -5.35 -1.23 2.42
CA ILE A 187 -4.63 -2.01 1.39
C ILE A 187 -4.07 -3.29 1.98
N TYR A 188 -3.48 -3.22 3.17
CA TYR A 188 -2.97 -4.41 3.84
C TYR A 188 -4.08 -5.42 4.21
N ASN A 189 -5.20 -4.95 4.75
CA ASN A 189 -6.33 -5.84 5.05
C ASN A 189 -6.82 -6.55 3.78
N ASN A 190 -6.90 -5.82 2.67
CA ASN A 190 -7.22 -6.39 1.36
C ASN A 190 -6.16 -7.39 0.87
N MET A 191 -4.89 -7.23 1.27
CA MET A 191 -3.82 -8.17 0.93
C MET A 191 -3.98 -9.51 1.66
N ILE A 192 -4.44 -9.50 2.92
CA ILE A 192 -4.78 -10.73 3.63
C ILE A 192 -5.93 -11.45 2.93
N VAL A 193 -6.95 -10.71 2.49
CA VAL A 193 -8.08 -11.27 1.73
C VAL A 193 -7.60 -11.84 0.39
N ALA A 194 -6.67 -11.16 -0.30
CA ALA A 194 -6.09 -11.63 -1.55
C ALA A 194 -5.35 -12.96 -1.38
N TYR A 195 -4.61 -13.09 -0.27
CA TYR A 195 -3.94 -14.32 0.09
C TYR A 195 -4.93 -15.47 0.30
N ASP A 196 -5.97 -15.27 1.11
CA ASP A 196 -6.99 -16.29 1.37
C ASP A 196 -7.69 -16.73 0.09
N ALA A 197 -8.07 -15.79 -0.78
CA ALA A 197 -8.65 -16.08 -2.09
C ALA A 197 -7.68 -16.88 -2.98
N THR A 198 -6.39 -16.52 -2.99
CA THR A 198 -5.36 -17.23 -3.78
C THR A 198 -5.22 -18.68 -3.34
N VAL A 199 -5.17 -18.93 -2.03
CA VAL A 199 -5.05 -20.29 -1.48
C VAL A 199 -6.27 -21.13 -1.87
N LYS A 200 -7.49 -20.59 -1.66
CA LYS A 200 -8.75 -21.27 -2.02
C LYS A 200 -8.80 -21.63 -3.50
N SER A 201 -8.49 -20.67 -4.38
CA SER A 201 -8.47 -20.91 -5.83
C SER A 201 -7.44 -21.97 -6.21
N TYR A 202 -6.25 -21.96 -5.59
CA TYR A 202 -5.20 -22.93 -5.85
C TYR A 202 -5.56 -24.35 -5.38
N GLU A 203 -6.19 -24.50 -4.22
CA GLU A 203 -6.64 -25.81 -3.73
C GLU A 203 -7.66 -26.46 -4.66
N VAL A 204 -8.62 -25.67 -5.17
CA VAL A 204 -9.60 -26.15 -6.15
C VAL A 204 -8.92 -26.61 -7.44
N LEU A 205 -7.91 -25.87 -7.91
CA LEU A 205 -7.14 -26.24 -9.09
C LEU A 205 -6.37 -27.54 -8.92
N LYS A 206 -5.73 -27.72 -7.77
CA LYS A 206 -4.96 -28.94 -7.46
C LYS A 206 -5.83 -30.19 -7.43
N ILE A 207 -7.11 -30.06 -7.06
CA ILE A 207 -8.09 -31.16 -7.12
C ILE A 207 -8.42 -31.47 -8.58
N GLN A 208 -8.76 -30.46 -9.39
CA GLN A 208 -9.15 -30.63 -10.79
C GLN A 208 -8.04 -31.18 -11.70
N ILE A 209 -6.76 -30.91 -11.39
CA ILE A 209 -5.61 -31.45 -12.14
C ILE A 209 -5.35 -32.93 -11.83
N LYS A 210 -5.81 -33.43 -10.67
CA LYS A 210 -5.61 -34.82 -10.23
C LYS A 210 -6.72 -35.77 -10.64
N GLU A 211 -7.86 -35.26 -11.08
CA GLU A 211 -9.00 -36.03 -11.63
C GLU A 211 -8.90 -36.15 -13.16
#